data_AF-A0AAP0RBQ6-F1
#
_entry.id   AF-A0AAP0RBQ6-F1
#
_cell.length_a   1.000
_cell.length_b   1.000
_cell.length_c   1.000
_cell.angle_alpha   90.00
_cell.angle_beta   90.00
_cell.angle_gamma   90.00
#
_symmetry.space_group_name_H-M   'P 1'
#
loop_
_entity.id
_entity.type
_entity.pdbx_description
1 polymer ?
#
loop_
_entity_poly.entity_id
_entity_poly.type
_entity_poly.pdbx_seq_one_letter_code
_entity_poly.pdbx_strand_id
1 'polypeptide(L)'
;MVFMASTFHGFLKTQALTWPIWAPSLTSRRAALNSESRNSNESQLILTMLINCFSPTLGYVSFPVGSMRRNLNWVHFSAALPDKEPLMTNYTSAYAPLYDPLSNENTDFGIGAWIASGLLPSQLILGLHYYGYAWKLVNPNDNALGAPVAGPAVTSDGSLTYAEIKQYIQRYGGTTVYNATYVVYYCAIGSTWIVFDDVEAIKAKVSYAMEKRLLGYNVWQVTNDDDWVLSSAADQVDVKDHQNKQRLMLIVLLPIAMVLVILGLMVCYLQGTVHKPKEKESLSQLGGDIEVAENFSSNSPNLQVFSFADIVVATNNFSIENKLGEGGFGPVYKGKSSNDQEIAVKRLSKTSKQGSVEFKNEVTLTAKLQHVNLVRLLGFCTQRKEKLLIYEYMPNKSLDFYLFDLDRRLLLDWKKRVQIIEGVTQGLVYLQEYSRLTILHRDLKASNILLDNDMKPKISDLGMAKIFEKDDHETNTRRIVGTLHMSCGKMEMAWSLWTQSLDDAFSSCKLMTCMQVALLCVQERPADRPSMLEVSSMLKNKTVAIAMPKRPAFSIKRDEDDRNNSAL
;
A
#
# COMPACT_ATOMS: atom_id res chain seq x y z
N MET A 1 14.62 11.83 1.64
CA MET A 1 15.28 10.59 1.20
C MET A 1 14.36 9.53 0.55
N VAL A 2 13.06 9.78 0.39
CA VAL A 2 12.08 8.80 -0.13
C VAL A 2 11.80 8.96 -1.64
N PHE A 3 12.37 9.98 -2.30
CA PHE A 3 11.93 10.34 -3.65
C PHE A 3 12.48 9.42 -4.76
N MET A 4 13.76 9.06 -4.72
CA MET A 4 14.26 8.07 -5.68
C MET A 4 13.62 6.70 -5.48
N ALA A 5 13.24 6.38 -4.25
CA ALA A 5 12.46 5.20 -3.96
C ALA A 5 11.02 5.29 -4.50
N SER A 6 10.47 6.46 -4.84
CA SER A 6 9.09 6.60 -5.36
C SER A 6 9.01 6.36 -6.88
N THR A 7 10.01 6.81 -7.64
CA THR A 7 10.16 6.51 -9.07
C THR A 7 10.61 5.06 -9.31
N PHE A 8 11.31 4.47 -8.34
CA PHE A 8 11.67 3.05 -8.28
C PHE A 8 10.71 2.19 -7.41
N HIS A 9 9.68 2.76 -6.76
CA HIS A 9 8.83 2.00 -5.80
C HIS A 9 7.90 0.99 -6.47
N GLY A 10 7.72 1.12 -7.79
CA GLY A 10 7.07 0.08 -8.58
C GLY A 10 7.90 -1.20 -8.69
N PHE A 11 9.12 -1.20 -8.14
CA PHE A 11 10.16 -2.15 -8.51
C PHE A 11 10.88 -2.81 -7.32
N LEU A 12 10.37 -2.84 -6.08
CA LEU A 12 11.12 -3.53 -5.00
C LEU A 12 10.33 -3.85 -3.72
N LYS A 13 9.08 -4.34 -3.79
CA LYS A 13 8.35 -4.81 -2.57
C LYS A 13 7.43 -6.01 -2.79
N THR A 14 8.08 -7.14 -3.10
CA THR A 14 7.89 -8.50 -2.55
C THR A 14 9.09 -9.27 -3.11
N GLN A 15 9.94 -9.87 -2.27
CA GLN A 15 10.69 -11.02 -2.78
C GLN A 15 9.68 -12.16 -2.83
N ALA A 16 9.08 -12.36 -4.00
CA ALA A 16 8.64 -13.71 -4.35
C ALA A 16 9.93 -14.53 -4.38
N LEU A 17 10.16 -15.33 -3.33
CA LEU A 17 11.20 -16.35 -3.34
C LEU A 17 10.70 -17.48 -4.25
N THR A 18 10.67 -17.22 -5.56
CA THR A 18 10.66 -18.28 -6.53
C THR A 18 12.08 -18.82 -6.52
N TRP A 19 12.32 -19.89 -5.74
CA TRP A 19 13.19 -21.05 -6.03
C TRP A 19 13.57 -21.79 -4.73
N PRO A 20 13.77 -23.13 -4.78
CA PRO A 20 13.54 -24.00 -3.62
C PRO A 20 14.74 -24.23 -2.69
N ILE A 21 15.82 -23.47 -2.84
CA ILE A 21 17.06 -23.70 -2.07
C ILE A 21 17.11 -22.67 -0.92
N TRP A 22 17.90 -22.93 0.12
CA TRP A 22 18.17 -22.03 1.27
C TRP A 22 17.36 -22.28 2.56
N ALA A 23 17.28 -23.55 3.00
CA ALA A 23 16.88 -23.90 4.36
C ALA A 23 17.69 -23.22 5.50
N PRO A 24 19.03 -23.02 5.37
CA PRO A 24 19.83 -22.36 6.40
C PRO A 24 19.52 -20.86 6.54
N SER A 25 19.09 -20.18 5.47
CA SER A 25 18.81 -18.74 5.56
C SER A 25 17.58 -18.44 6.40
N LEU A 26 16.58 -19.31 6.44
CA LEU A 26 15.34 -19.05 7.19
C LEU A 26 15.54 -19.08 8.70
N THR A 27 16.33 -20.03 9.22
CA THR A 27 16.61 -20.13 10.66
C THR A 27 17.46 -18.95 11.13
N SER A 28 18.50 -18.58 10.38
CA SER A 28 19.31 -17.41 10.69
C SER A 28 18.50 -16.11 10.62
N ARG A 29 17.59 -15.99 9.64
CA ARG A 29 16.66 -14.86 9.54
C ARG A 29 15.70 -14.79 10.73
N ARG A 30 15.12 -15.90 11.16
CA ARG A 30 14.24 -15.93 12.34
C ARG A 30 14.98 -15.59 13.62
N ALA A 31 16.22 -16.07 13.78
CA ALA A 31 17.06 -15.74 14.92
C ALA A 31 17.40 -14.24 14.95
N ALA A 32 17.72 -13.64 13.80
CA ALA A 32 17.97 -12.20 13.68
C ALA A 32 16.73 -11.37 14.07
N LEU A 33 15.55 -11.72 13.54
CA LEU A 33 14.29 -11.05 13.88
C LEU A 33 13.94 -11.15 15.37
N ASN A 34 14.15 -12.32 15.98
CA ASN A 34 13.89 -12.52 17.41
C ASN A 34 14.89 -11.76 18.29
N SER A 35 16.15 -11.62 17.85
CA SER A 35 17.15 -10.85 18.58
C SER A 35 16.88 -9.35 18.51
N GLU A 36 16.33 -8.86 17.39
CA GLU A 36 15.97 -7.46 17.19
C GLU A 36 14.75 -7.06 18.05
N SER A 37 13.75 -7.94 18.15
CA SER A 37 12.59 -7.72 19.02
C SER A 37 12.92 -7.75 20.52
N ARG A 38 13.95 -8.50 20.95
CA ARG A 38 14.39 -8.51 22.36
C ARG A 38 15.11 -7.24 22.78
N ASN A 39 15.65 -6.50 21.82
CA ASN A 39 16.49 -5.32 22.04
C ASN A 39 15.78 -4.00 21.71
N SER A 40 14.50 -4.03 21.30
CA SER A 40 13.70 -2.87 20.93
C SER A 40 12.29 -2.93 21.56
N ASN A 41 11.70 -1.77 21.86
CA ASN A 41 10.27 -1.67 22.25
C ASN A 41 9.33 -1.76 21.03
N GLU A 42 9.82 -2.25 19.88
CA GLU A 42 9.07 -2.31 18.63
C GLU A 42 8.36 -3.67 18.44
N SER A 43 7.29 -3.66 17.65
CA SER A 43 6.50 -4.86 17.36
C SER A 43 7.31 -5.86 16.54
N GLN A 44 7.25 -7.14 16.91
CA GLN A 44 7.96 -8.21 16.22
C GLN A 44 7.58 -8.27 14.74
N LEU A 45 8.59 -8.21 13.85
CA LEU A 45 8.40 -8.33 12.41
C LEU A 45 7.88 -9.74 12.04
N ILE A 46 7.02 -9.77 11.03
CA ILE A 46 6.38 -10.97 10.50
C ILE A 46 7.15 -11.43 9.27
N LEU A 47 7.58 -12.69 9.26
CA LEU A 47 8.26 -13.29 8.11
C LEU A 47 7.25 -14.07 7.27
N THR A 48 7.08 -13.68 6.02
CA THR A 48 6.12 -14.32 5.09
C THR A 48 6.79 -14.81 3.81
N MET A 49 6.12 -15.69 3.07
CA MET A 49 6.59 -16.20 1.78
C MET A 49 5.41 -16.41 0.83
N LEU A 50 5.61 -16.20 -0.46
CA LEU A 50 4.65 -16.57 -1.51
C LEU A 50 5.07 -17.90 -2.15
N ILE A 51 4.13 -18.82 -2.31
CA ILE A 51 4.30 -20.08 -3.03
C ILE A 51 3.35 -20.13 -4.23
N ASN A 52 3.92 -20.37 -5.41
CA ASN A 52 3.21 -20.49 -6.69
C ASN A 52 3.29 -21.93 -7.23
N CYS A 53 3.38 -22.92 -6.34
CA CYS A 53 3.49 -24.33 -6.71
C CYS A 53 2.53 -25.18 -5.88
N PHE A 54 1.84 -26.09 -6.57
CA PHE A 54 0.87 -27.02 -6.00
C PHE A 54 1.53 -28.20 -5.29
N SER A 55 2.84 -28.37 -5.44
CA SER A 55 3.59 -29.39 -4.73
C SER A 55 4.83 -28.79 -4.05
N PRO A 56 5.12 -29.19 -2.81
CA PRO A 56 6.39 -28.87 -2.14
C PRO A 56 7.59 -29.62 -2.75
N THR A 57 7.35 -30.53 -3.69
CA THR A 57 8.38 -31.19 -4.51
C THR A 57 8.15 -30.83 -5.97
N LEU A 58 9.19 -30.29 -6.61
CA LEU A 58 9.20 -29.94 -8.03
C LEU A 58 10.38 -30.65 -8.70
N GLY A 59 10.10 -31.75 -9.40
CA GLY A 59 11.14 -32.61 -9.98
C GLY A 59 12.08 -33.17 -8.90
N TYR A 60 13.37 -32.90 -9.02
CA TYR A 60 14.41 -33.34 -8.05
C TYR A 60 14.61 -32.40 -6.87
N VAL A 61 13.85 -31.29 -6.78
CA VAL A 61 14.06 -30.26 -5.75
C VAL A 61 12.85 -30.19 -4.83
N SER A 62 13.10 -30.13 -3.52
CA SER A 62 12.06 -30.06 -2.48
C SER A 62 12.19 -28.81 -1.62
N PHE A 63 11.06 -28.17 -1.31
CA PHE A 63 11.04 -27.08 -0.35
C PHE A 63 11.33 -27.58 1.07
N PRO A 64 12.09 -26.83 1.90
CA PRO A 64 12.40 -27.23 3.26
C PRO A 64 11.24 -26.93 4.21
N VAL A 65 10.11 -27.64 4.05
CA VAL A 65 8.84 -27.38 4.76
C VAL A 65 9.01 -27.34 6.28
N GLY A 66 9.86 -28.21 6.85
CA GLY A 66 10.16 -28.18 8.28
C GLY A 66 10.84 -26.89 8.76
N SER A 67 11.70 -26.29 7.92
CA SER A 67 12.31 -24.98 8.20
C SER A 67 11.30 -23.86 8.02
N MET A 68 10.47 -23.93 6.98
CA MET A 68 9.38 -22.97 6.74
C MET A 68 8.43 -22.92 7.93
N ARG A 69 7.94 -24.06 8.40
CA ARG A 69 7.05 -24.16 9.57
C ARG A 69 7.63 -23.47 10.81
N ARG A 70 8.93 -23.67 11.09
CA ARG A 70 9.57 -23.11 12.30
C ARG A 70 9.82 -21.61 12.22
N ASN A 71 10.06 -21.10 11.01
CA ASN A 71 10.65 -19.78 10.83
C ASN A 71 9.69 -18.76 10.22
N LEU A 72 8.76 -19.18 9.36
CA LEU A 72 7.76 -18.31 8.75
C LEU A 72 6.57 -18.10 9.69
N ASN A 73 6.06 -16.88 9.73
CA ASN A 73 4.77 -16.61 10.31
C ASN A 73 3.67 -17.07 9.36
N TRP A 74 3.69 -16.57 8.11
CA TRP A 74 2.63 -16.81 7.12
C TRP A 74 3.20 -17.26 5.77
N VAL A 75 2.42 -18.01 5.01
CA VAL A 75 2.74 -18.53 3.68
C VAL A 75 1.55 -18.28 2.77
N HIS A 76 1.71 -17.38 1.81
CA HIS A 76 0.70 -17.05 0.82
C HIS A 76 0.71 -18.10 -0.28
N PHE A 77 -0.41 -18.79 -0.47
CA PHE A 77 -0.60 -19.76 -1.55
C PHE A 77 -1.28 -19.08 -2.73
N SER A 78 -0.57 -18.98 -3.86
CA SER A 78 -1.15 -18.53 -5.12
C SER A 78 -1.75 -19.71 -5.86
N ALA A 79 -3.06 -19.65 -6.10
CA ALA A 79 -3.79 -20.65 -6.88
C ALA A 79 -3.73 -20.40 -8.41
N ALA A 80 -3.00 -19.38 -8.86
CA ALA A 80 -2.80 -19.10 -10.27
C ALA A 80 -2.05 -20.22 -10.98
N LEU A 81 -2.45 -20.53 -12.21
CA LEU A 81 -1.78 -21.47 -13.11
C LEU A 81 -1.19 -20.70 -14.30
N PRO A 82 0.06 -20.21 -14.22
CA PRO A 82 0.72 -19.45 -15.29
C PRO A 82 0.79 -20.23 -16.61
N ASP A 83 0.97 -21.55 -16.53
CA ASP A 83 1.03 -22.42 -17.72
C ASP A 83 -0.34 -22.59 -18.40
N LYS A 84 -1.42 -22.10 -17.76
CA LYS A 84 -2.79 -22.10 -18.30
C LYS A 84 -3.24 -20.71 -18.75
N GLU A 85 -2.32 -19.79 -19.01
CA GLU A 85 -2.62 -18.46 -19.55
C GLU A 85 -2.89 -18.47 -21.06
N PRO A 86 -3.55 -17.43 -21.61
CA PRO A 86 -3.87 -17.35 -23.03
C PRO A 86 -2.69 -17.35 -23.99
N LEU A 87 -1.52 -16.96 -23.51
CA LEU A 87 -0.28 -17.01 -24.29
C LEU A 87 0.35 -18.42 -24.32
N MET A 88 -0.02 -19.28 -23.38
CA MET A 88 0.61 -20.58 -23.14
C MET A 88 -0.26 -21.77 -23.59
N THR A 89 -1.56 -21.53 -23.82
CA THR A 89 -2.54 -22.59 -24.11
C THR A 89 -3.31 -22.37 -25.41
N ASN A 90 -3.70 -23.48 -26.04
CA ASN A 90 -4.55 -23.51 -27.23
C ASN A 90 -5.96 -24.07 -26.95
N TYR A 91 -6.35 -24.15 -25.68
CA TYR A 91 -7.71 -24.48 -25.23
C TYR A 91 -8.17 -23.58 -24.08
N THR A 92 -9.48 -23.41 -23.90
CA THR A 92 -10.05 -22.71 -22.74
C THR A 92 -9.81 -23.51 -21.46
N SER A 93 -9.44 -22.85 -20.36
CA SER A 93 -9.17 -23.55 -19.11
C SER A 93 -9.57 -22.75 -17.88
N ALA A 94 -9.74 -23.45 -16.75
CA ALA A 94 -9.88 -22.82 -15.45
C ALA A 94 -8.50 -22.33 -15.00
N TYR A 95 -8.36 -21.01 -14.82
CA TYR A 95 -7.07 -20.40 -14.47
C TYR A 95 -6.67 -20.60 -12.99
N ALA A 96 -7.63 -20.55 -12.07
CA ALA A 96 -7.41 -20.73 -10.63
C ALA A 96 -8.50 -21.62 -10.01
N PRO A 97 -8.60 -22.90 -10.41
CA PRO A 97 -9.64 -23.79 -9.94
C PRO A 97 -9.47 -24.12 -8.45
N LEU A 98 -10.59 -24.16 -7.72
CA LEU A 98 -10.57 -24.66 -6.34
C LEU A 98 -10.36 -26.18 -6.33
N TYR A 99 -11.07 -26.88 -7.21
CA TYR A 99 -10.97 -28.32 -7.42
C TYR A 99 -10.77 -28.64 -8.90
N ASP A 100 -10.08 -29.74 -9.19
CA ASP A 100 -10.01 -30.33 -10.52
C ASP A 100 -9.94 -31.86 -10.37
N PRO A 101 -10.96 -32.61 -10.80
CA PRO A 101 -10.96 -34.06 -10.67
C PRO A 101 -9.98 -34.74 -11.65
N LEU A 102 -9.48 -34.02 -12.66
CA LEU A 102 -8.63 -34.56 -13.72
C LEU A 102 -7.16 -34.18 -13.56
N SER A 103 -6.83 -33.25 -12.66
CA SER A 103 -5.46 -32.78 -12.46
C SER A 103 -5.18 -32.44 -11.00
N ASN A 104 -3.92 -32.64 -10.59
CA ASN A 104 -3.40 -32.18 -9.31
C ASN A 104 -3.09 -30.68 -9.28
N GLU A 105 -3.27 -29.99 -10.42
CA GLU A 105 -3.09 -28.53 -10.55
C GLU A 105 -4.36 -27.79 -10.10
N ASN A 106 -4.72 -27.96 -8.84
CA ASN A 106 -5.86 -27.28 -8.23
C ASN A 106 -5.59 -26.91 -6.77
N THR A 107 -6.32 -25.92 -6.28
CA THR A 107 -6.08 -25.33 -4.96
C THR A 107 -6.20 -26.33 -3.81
N ASP A 108 -7.19 -27.23 -3.84
CA ASP A 108 -7.39 -28.23 -2.79
C ASP A 108 -6.24 -29.23 -2.71
N PHE A 109 -5.82 -29.77 -3.85
CA PHE A 109 -4.64 -30.63 -3.92
C PHE A 109 -3.40 -29.88 -3.41
N GLY A 110 -3.20 -28.65 -3.89
CA GLY A 110 -2.05 -27.83 -3.53
C GLY A 110 -1.92 -27.62 -2.04
N ILE A 111 -2.97 -27.09 -1.43
CA ILE A 111 -3.01 -26.85 0.03
C ILE A 111 -2.89 -28.16 0.80
N GLY A 112 -3.54 -29.23 0.34
CA GLY A 112 -3.40 -30.57 0.91
C GLY A 112 -1.95 -31.07 0.91
N ALA A 113 -1.23 -30.91 -0.21
CA ALA A 113 0.15 -31.36 -0.36
C ALA A 113 1.12 -30.60 0.58
N TRP A 114 0.93 -29.29 0.73
CA TRP A 114 1.73 -28.47 1.66
C TRP A 114 1.48 -28.82 3.12
N ILE A 115 0.22 -29.07 3.50
CA ILE A 115 -0.13 -29.50 4.85
C ILE A 115 0.40 -30.91 5.13
N ALA A 116 0.23 -31.85 4.20
CA ALA A 116 0.73 -33.22 4.32
C ALA A 116 2.26 -33.28 4.45
N SER A 117 2.96 -32.32 3.84
CA SER A 117 4.43 -32.17 3.95
C SER A 117 4.87 -31.49 5.25
N GLY A 118 3.92 -31.13 6.12
CA GLY A 118 4.16 -30.68 7.48
C GLY A 118 4.00 -29.19 7.73
N LEU A 119 3.50 -28.39 6.78
CA LEU A 119 3.15 -26.99 7.04
C LEU A 119 1.85 -26.89 7.85
N LEU A 120 1.72 -25.90 8.73
CA LEU A 120 0.50 -25.75 9.52
C LEU A 120 -0.58 -25.03 8.71
N PRO A 121 -1.86 -25.47 8.74
CA PRO A 121 -2.95 -24.74 8.12
C PRO A 121 -3.03 -23.29 8.60
N SER A 122 -2.82 -23.05 9.90
CA SER A 122 -2.80 -21.72 10.52
C SER A 122 -1.60 -20.84 10.12
N GLN A 123 -0.71 -21.31 9.22
CA GLN A 123 0.33 -20.50 8.60
C GLN A 123 0.00 -20.19 7.13
N LEU A 124 -0.97 -20.87 6.52
CA LEU A 124 -1.30 -20.71 5.11
C LEU A 124 -2.37 -19.62 4.90
N ILE A 125 -2.17 -18.79 3.88
CA ILE A 125 -3.11 -17.75 3.44
C ILE A 125 -3.50 -18.06 1.99
N LEU A 126 -4.80 -18.17 1.70
CA LEU A 126 -5.30 -18.44 0.36
C LEU A 126 -5.36 -17.17 -0.51
N GLY A 127 -4.73 -17.19 -1.68
CA GLY A 127 -4.84 -16.12 -2.69
C GLY A 127 -6.13 -16.18 -3.51
N LEU A 128 -6.94 -15.13 -3.42
CA LEU A 128 -8.13 -14.90 -4.22
C LEU A 128 -7.81 -14.03 -5.44
N HIS A 129 -8.47 -14.34 -6.56
CA HIS A 129 -8.17 -13.77 -7.86
C HIS A 129 -9.31 -12.83 -8.28
N TYR A 130 -9.09 -11.52 -8.16
CA TYR A 130 -10.06 -10.51 -8.62
C TYR A 130 -9.81 -10.11 -10.07
N TYR A 131 -9.37 -11.07 -10.87
CA TYR A 131 -9.06 -10.91 -12.28
C TYR A 131 -9.26 -12.26 -12.97
N GLY A 132 -9.32 -12.22 -14.29
CA GLY A 132 -9.55 -13.36 -15.14
C GLY A 132 -8.78 -13.26 -16.45
N TYR A 133 -9.03 -14.21 -17.33
CA TYR A 133 -8.39 -14.29 -18.63
C TYR A 133 -9.40 -14.50 -19.75
N ALA A 134 -9.10 -13.92 -20.90
CA ALA A 134 -9.90 -13.95 -22.10
C ALA A 134 -9.14 -14.60 -23.26
N TRP A 135 -9.81 -15.52 -23.93
CA TRP A 135 -9.35 -16.21 -25.13
C TRP A 135 -10.26 -15.93 -26.31
N LYS A 136 -9.70 -16.07 -27.51
CA LYS A 136 -10.44 -16.09 -28.76
C LYS A 136 -10.75 -17.54 -29.15
N LEU A 137 -12.01 -17.95 -29.08
CA LEU A 137 -12.48 -19.25 -29.56
C LEU A 137 -12.23 -19.41 -31.06
N VAL A 138 -11.83 -20.62 -31.46
CA VAL A 138 -11.79 -21.00 -32.89
C VAL A 138 -13.21 -21.11 -33.43
N ASN A 139 -14.12 -21.70 -32.65
CA ASN A 139 -15.52 -21.85 -32.99
C ASN A 139 -16.39 -21.27 -31.87
N PRO A 140 -17.12 -20.16 -32.08
CA PRO A 140 -18.01 -19.57 -31.08
C PRO A 140 -19.09 -20.51 -30.52
N ASN A 141 -19.49 -21.53 -31.28
CA ASN A 141 -20.49 -22.51 -30.86
C ASN A 141 -19.91 -23.61 -29.95
N ASP A 142 -18.58 -23.75 -29.91
CA ASP A 142 -17.87 -24.61 -28.97
C ASP A 142 -17.22 -23.74 -27.90
N ASN A 143 -17.95 -23.53 -26.80
CA ASN A 143 -17.59 -22.57 -25.75
C ASN A 143 -17.54 -23.21 -24.36
N ALA A 144 -17.48 -24.55 -24.30
CA ALA A 144 -17.23 -25.28 -23.08
C ALA A 144 -15.79 -25.06 -22.58
N LEU A 145 -15.54 -25.43 -21.32
CA LEU A 145 -14.17 -25.59 -20.82
C LEU A 145 -13.46 -26.69 -21.63
N GLY A 146 -12.23 -26.41 -22.09
CA GLY A 146 -11.46 -27.28 -22.99
C GLY A 146 -11.67 -27.00 -24.48
N ALA A 147 -12.50 -26.03 -24.85
CA ALA A 147 -12.75 -25.67 -26.24
C ALA A 147 -11.49 -25.09 -26.93
N PRO A 148 -11.23 -25.38 -28.22
CA PRO A 148 -10.07 -24.86 -28.93
C PRO A 148 -10.08 -23.33 -29.10
N VAL A 149 -8.93 -22.70 -28.91
CA VAL A 149 -8.74 -21.23 -28.98
C VAL A 149 -7.58 -20.85 -29.91
N ALA A 150 -7.68 -19.67 -30.49
CA ALA A 150 -6.71 -19.07 -31.41
C ALA A 150 -5.69 -18.14 -30.72
N GLY A 151 -5.83 -17.90 -29.42
CA GLY A 151 -4.93 -17.05 -28.63
C GLY A 151 -5.68 -16.10 -27.67
N PRO A 152 -5.01 -15.08 -27.12
CA PRO A 152 -5.61 -14.09 -26.22
C PRO A 152 -6.71 -13.27 -26.91
N ALA A 153 -7.66 -12.79 -26.11
CA ALA A 153 -8.70 -11.86 -26.54
C ALA A 153 -8.79 -10.65 -25.60
N VAL A 154 -9.41 -9.57 -26.09
CA VAL A 154 -9.61 -8.28 -25.39
C VAL A 154 -8.31 -7.50 -25.15
N THR A 155 -7.33 -8.07 -24.47
CA THR A 155 -5.99 -7.50 -24.22
C THR A 155 -4.91 -8.34 -24.90
N SER A 156 -3.67 -7.83 -24.95
CA SER A 156 -2.55 -8.50 -25.64
C SER A 156 -2.13 -9.82 -24.99
N ASP A 157 -2.31 -9.95 -23.68
CA ASP A 157 -2.05 -11.14 -22.88
C ASP A 157 -3.34 -11.87 -22.46
N GLY A 158 -4.50 -11.27 -22.76
CA GLY A 158 -5.82 -11.76 -22.39
C GLY A 158 -6.19 -11.50 -20.93
N SER A 159 -5.35 -10.84 -20.12
CA SER A 159 -5.68 -10.55 -18.72
C SER A 159 -6.72 -9.43 -18.60
N LEU A 160 -7.67 -9.59 -17.67
CA LEU A 160 -8.72 -8.62 -17.39
C LEU A 160 -9.00 -8.55 -15.88
N THR A 161 -9.12 -7.36 -15.32
CA THR A 161 -9.61 -7.16 -13.94
C THR A 161 -11.09 -7.55 -13.83
N TYR A 162 -11.55 -7.89 -12.62
CA TYR A 162 -12.97 -8.21 -12.40
C TYR A 162 -13.87 -7.03 -12.83
N ALA A 163 -13.50 -5.79 -12.53
CA ALA A 163 -14.21 -4.60 -13.00
C ALA A 163 -14.31 -4.52 -14.53
N GLU A 164 -13.23 -4.77 -15.27
CA GLU A 164 -13.24 -4.79 -16.74
C GLU A 164 -14.11 -5.91 -17.28
N ILE A 165 -14.10 -7.09 -16.64
CA ILE A 165 -14.96 -8.22 -17.03
C ILE A 165 -16.44 -7.87 -16.87
N LYS A 166 -16.83 -7.27 -15.73
CA LYS A 166 -18.23 -6.87 -15.50
C LYS A 166 -18.68 -5.82 -16.52
N GLN A 167 -17.84 -4.81 -16.79
CA GLN A 167 -18.12 -3.81 -17.84
C GLN A 167 -18.25 -4.45 -19.23
N TYR A 168 -17.37 -5.39 -19.57
CA TYR A 168 -17.41 -6.10 -20.85
C TYR A 168 -18.71 -6.89 -21.02
N ILE A 169 -19.10 -7.67 -20.00
CA ILE A 169 -20.36 -8.44 -20.01
C ILE A 169 -21.57 -7.51 -20.13
N GLN A 170 -21.59 -6.41 -19.37
CA GLN A 170 -22.67 -5.43 -19.41
C GLN A 170 -22.81 -4.77 -20.78
N ARG A 171 -21.67 -4.47 -21.43
CA ARG A 171 -21.63 -3.76 -22.72
C ARG A 171 -22.06 -4.63 -23.89
N TYR A 172 -21.61 -5.88 -23.92
CA TYR A 172 -21.78 -6.74 -25.10
C TYR A 172 -22.88 -7.80 -24.94
N GLY A 173 -23.40 -7.99 -23.73
CA GLY A 173 -24.44 -8.97 -23.44
C GLY A 173 -23.88 -10.40 -23.48
N GLY A 174 -23.70 -10.99 -22.31
CA GLY A 174 -23.21 -12.36 -22.15
C GLY A 174 -23.81 -13.05 -20.95
N THR A 175 -24.15 -14.34 -21.09
CA THR A 175 -24.58 -15.16 -19.97
C THR A 175 -23.37 -15.73 -19.26
N THR A 176 -23.27 -15.51 -17.96
CA THR A 176 -22.24 -16.10 -17.11
C THR A 176 -22.68 -17.50 -16.67
N VAL A 177 -21.76 -18.45 -16.73
CA VAL A 177 -21.98 -19.85 -16.35
C VAL A 177 -21.09 -20.16 -15.15
N TYR A 178 -21.71 -20.56 -14.05
CA TYR A 178 -21.00 -21.05 -12.89
C TYR A 178 -20.65 -22.53 -13.06
N ASN A 179 -19.37 -22.86 -13.00
CA ASN A 179 -18.92 -24.25 -12.97
C ASN A 179 -18.66 -24.69 -11.52
N ALA A 180 -19.56 -25.51 -10.97
CA ALA A 180 -19.44 -26.02 -9.61
C ALA A 180 -18.29 -27.03 -9.41
N THR A 181 -17.86 -27.71 -10.48
CA THR A 181 -16.73 -28.65 -10.41
C THR A 181 -15.43 -27.93 -10.14
N TYR A 182 -15.17 -26.83 -10.85
CA TYR A 182 -13.93 -26.06 -10.74
C TYR A 182 -14.02 -24.86 -9.79
N VAL A 183 -15.25 -24.46 -9.42
CA VAL A 183 -15.57 -23.28 -8.61
C VAL A 183 -15.03 -22.01 -9.26
N VAL A 184 -15.40 -21.82 -10.53
CA VAL A 184 -15.07 -20.65 -11.35
C VAL A 184 -16.28 -20.27 -12.19
N TYR A 185 -16.31 -19.02 -12.64
CA TYR A 185 -17.23 -18.54 -13.65
C TYR A 185 -16.54 -18.48 -15.00
N TYR A 186 -17.31 -18.70 -16.06
CA TYR A 186 -16.90 -18.31 -17.40
C TYR A 186 -18.07 -17.75 -18.19
N CYS A 187 -17.79 -17.01 -19.25
CA CYS A 187 -18.78 -16.56 -20.21
C CYS A 187 -18.21 -16.55 -21.61
N ALA A 188 -19.09 -16.69 -22.61
CA ALA A 188 -18.75 -16.58 -24.01
C ALA A 188 -19.60 -15.49 -24.65
N ILE A 189 -18.96 -14.55 -25.35
CA ILE A 189 -19.58 -13.43 -26.04
C ILE A 189 -19.00 -13.39 -27.46
N GLY A 190 -19.77 -13.88 -28.43
CA GLY A 190 -19.26 -14.13 -29.77
C GLY A 190 -18.09 -15.13 -29.72
N SER A 191 -16.95 -14.75 -30.30
CA SER A 191 -15.72 -15.57 -30.24
C SER A 191 -14.87 -15.32 -28.98
N THR A 192 -15.28 -14.44 -28.07
CA THR A 192 -14.51 -14.14 -26.86
C THR A 192 -14.99 -15.04 -25.72
N TRP A 193 -14.07 -15.75 -25.08
CA TRP A 193 -14.35 -16.60 -23.93
C TRP A 193 -13.55 -16.11 -22.72
N ILE A 194 -14.21 -15.87 -21.59
CA ILE A 194 -13.61 -15.24 -20.41
C ILE A 194 -13.84 -16.13 -19.19
N VAL A 195 -12.79 -16.44 -18.43
CA VAL A 195 -12.87 -17.13 -17.12
C VAL A 195 -12.50 -16.20 -15.98
N PHE A 196 -13.21 -16.28 -14.86
CA PHE A 196 -13.01 -15.42 -13.69
C PHE A 196 -13.68 -15.96 -12.43
N ASP A 197 -13.43 -15.35 -11.28
CA ASP A 197 -14.19 -15.61 -10.05
C ASP A 197 -15.25 -14.51 -9.84
N ASP A 198 -16.53 -14.89 -9.77
CA ASP A 198 -17.63 -14.02 -9.33
C ASP A 198 -17.97 -14.29 -7.85
N VAL A 199 -18.94 -13.54 -7.31
CA VAL A 199 -19.36 -13.53 -5.90
C VAL A 199 -19.48 -14.93 -5.28
N GLU A 200 -20.16 -15.87 -5.94
CA GLU A 200 -20.35 -17.21 -5.38
C GLU A 200 -19.07 -18.05 -5.37
N ALA A 201 -18.17 -17.88 -6.35
CA ALA A 201 -16.87 -18.54 -6.36
C ALA A 201 -15.97 -18.00 -5.24
N ILE A 202 -15.98 -16.67 -5.02
CA ILE A 202 -15.25 -16.04 -3.92
C ILE A 202 -15.76 -16.52 -2.56
N LYS A 203 -17.08 -16.53 -2.34
CA LYS A 203 -17.67 -17.05 -1.10
C LYS A 203 -17.26 -18.51 -0.86
N ALA A 204 -17.34 -19.36 -1.88
CA ALA A 204 -16.96 -20.77 -1.76
C ALA A 204 -15.47 -20.94 -1.40
N LYS A 205 -14.58 -20.17 -2.05
CA LYS A 205 -13.13 -20.19 -1.77
C LYS A 205 -12.80 -19.67 -0.37
N VAL A 206 -13.50 -18.64 0.12
CA VAL A 206 -13.37 -18.14 1.49
C VAL A 206 -13.88 -19.16 2.52
N SER A 207 -15.05 -19.75 2.29
CA SER A 207 -15.58 -20.83 3.13
C SER A 207 -14.63 -22.03 3.20
N TYR A 208 -14.04 -22.40 2.07
CA TYR A 208 -13.01 -23.43 2.01
C TYR A 208 -11.78 -23.09 2.87
N ALA A 209 -11.27 -21.86 2.80
CA ALA A 209 -10.15 -21.43 3.63
C ALA A 209 -10.47 -21.54 5.13
N MET A 210 -11.69 -21.20 5.53
CA MET A 210 -12.17 -21.34 6.91
C MET A 210 -12.31 -22.80 7.33
N GLU A 211 -12.89 -23.65 6.47
CA GLU A 211 -13.07 -25.08 6.74
C GLU A 211 -11.73 -25.79 6.94
N LYS A 212 -10.75 -25.49 6.08
CA LYS A 212 -9.38 -26.01 6.20
C LYS A 212 -8.59 -25.37 7.34
N ARG A 213 -9.18 -24.43 8.08
CA ARG A 213 -8.56 -23.69 9.19
C ARG A 213 -7.28 -22.99 8.77
N LEU A 214 -7.29 -22.43 7.56
CA LEU A 214 -6.22 -21.58 7.08
C LEU A 214 -6.15 -20.32 7.94
N LEU A 215 -5.00 -19.64 7.91
CA LEU A 215 -4.84 -18.37 8.62
C LEU A 215 -5.80 -17.29 8.10
N GLY A 216 -6.11 -17.34 6.82
CA GLY A 216 -7.03 -16.42 6.16
C GLY A 216 -6.89 -16.47 4.64
N TYR A 217 -7.28 -15.40 4.00
CA TYR A 217 -7.17 -15.21 2.56
C TYR A 217 -6.59 -13.82 2.26
N ASN A 218 -6.03 -13.65 1.07
CA ASN A 218 -5.58 -12.36 0.56
C ASN A 218 -5.98 -12.19 -0.90
N VAL A 219 -5.97 -10.95 -1.37
CA VAL A 219 -6.23 -10.61 -2.77
C VAL A 219 -4.98 -9.96 -3.34
N TRP A 220 -4.67 -10.25 -4.60
CA TRP A 220 -3.52 -9.65 -5.28
C TRP A 220 -3.61 -8.12 -5.37
N GLN A 221 -4.73 -7.62 -5.90
CA GLN A 221 -5.03 -6.21 -6.02
C GLN A 221 -6.52 -5.98 -5.77
N VAL A 222 -6.82 -5.27 -4.68
CA VAL A 222 -8.19 -4.91 -4.31
C VAL A 222 -8.82 -3.96 -5.34
N THR A 223 -8.00 -3.17 -6.03
CA THR A 223 -8.44 -2.26 -7.11
C THR A 223 -9.01 -2.98 -8.33
N ASN A 224 -8.80 -4.29 -8.46
CA ASN A 224 -9.35 -5.06 -9.57
C ASN A 224 -10.83 -5.43 -9.36
N ASP A 225 -11.33 -5.25 -8.13
CA ASP A 225 -12.72 -5.44 -7.76
C ASP A 225 -13.64 -4.41 -8.46
N ASP A 226 -14.92 -4.75 -8.60
CA ASP A 226 -15.95 -3.87 -9.14
C ASP A 226 -16.74 -3.31 -7.96
N ASP A 227 -16.47 -2.06 -7.58
CA ASP A 227 -17.12 -1.37 -6.45
C ASP A 227 -17.18 -2.21 -5.15
N TRP A 228 -16.07 -2.85 -4.80
CA TRP A 228 -15.92 -3.68 -3.59
C TRP A 228 -16.86 -4.89 -3.51
N VAL A 229 -17.45 -5.33 -4.62
CA VAL A 229 -18.42 -6.43 -4.64
C VAL A 229 -17.81 -7.74 -4.15
N LEU A 230 -16.63 -8.13 -4.65
CA LEU A 230 -15.98 -9.37 -4.25
C LEU A 230 -15.43 -9.27 -2.82
N SER A 231 -14.87 -8.12 -2.45
CA SER A 231 -14.39 -7.82 -1.10
C SER A 231 -15.49 -7.91 -0.06
N SER A 232 -16.66 -7.34 -0.37
CA SER A 232 -17.85 -7.41 0.48
C SER A 232 -18.38 -8.84 0.58
N ALA A 233 -18.33 -9.60 -0.52
CA ALA A 233 -18.73 -11.00 -0.51
C ALA A 233 -17.84 -11.86 0.40
N ALA A 234 -16.52 -11.61 0.39
CA ALA A 234 -15.56 -12.28 1.27
C ALA A 234 -15.78 -11.90 2.75
N ASP A 235 -15.99 -10.61 3.05
CA ASP A 235 -16.24 -10.12 4.41
C ASP A 235 -17.54 -10.68 5.01
N GLN A 236 -18.61 -10.78 4.21
CA GLN A 236 -19.90 -11.33 4.68
C GLN A 236 -19.78 -12.78 5.18
N VAL A 237 -18.91 -13.60 4.58
CA VAL A 237 -18.66 -14.96 5.05
C VAL A 237 -17.93 -14.93 6.39
N ASP A 238 -16.95 -14.05 6.54
CA ASP A 238 -16.13 -13.91 7.74
C ASP A 238 -16.93 -13.37 8.93
N VAL A 239 -17.77 -12.35 8.70
CA VAL A 239 -18.68 -11.80 9.71
C VAL A 239 -19.67 -12.86 10.20
N LYS A 240 -20.23 -13.68 9.30
CA LYS A 240 -21.16 -14.76 9.69
C LYS A 240 -20.47 -15.81 10.57
N ASP A 241 -19.23 -16.19 10.23
CA ASP A 241 -18.45 -17.14 11.05
C ASP A 241 -18.10 -16.55 12.42
N HIS A 242 -17.65 -15.28 12.47
CA HIS A 242 -17.37 -14.58 13.71
C HIS A 242 -18.60 -14.43 14.60
N GLN A 243 -19.76 -14.09 14.03
CA GLN A 243 -21.03 -14.03 14.77
C GLN A 243 -21.42 -15.40 15.34
N ASN A 244 -21.23 -16.48 14.58
CA ASN A 244 -21.49 -17.84 15.08
C ASN A 244 -20.55 -18.21 16.23
N LYS A 245 -19.26 -17.88 16.13
CA LYS A 245 -18.28 -18.08 17.22
C LYS A 245 -18.59 -17.24 18.46
N GLN A 246 -18.97 -15.97 18.30
CA GLN A 246 -19.38 -15.10 19.40
C GLN A 246 -20.66 -15.61 20.08
N ARG A 247 -21.66 -16.06 19.32
CA ARG A 247 -22.87 -16.69 19.88
C ARG A 247 -22.51 -17.94 20.68
N LEU A 248 -21.63 -18.80 20.16
CA LEU A 248 -21.17 -19.99 20.87
C LEU A 248 -20.41 -19.64 22.17
N MET A 249 -19.52 -18.63 22.13
CA MET A 249 -18.81 -18.15 23.32
C MET A 249 -19.78 -17.57 24.36
N LEU A 250 -20.79 -16.81 23.96
CA LEU A 250 -21.81 -16.28 24.88
C LEU A 250 -22.62 -17.41 25.53
N ILE A 251 -23.00 -18.43 24.77
CA ILE A 251 -23.71 -19.62 25.28
C ILE A 251 -22.86 -20.34 26.35
N VAL A 252 -21.53 -20.36 26.23
CA VAL A 252 -20.64 -21.03 27.20
C VAL A 252 -20.27 -20.14 28.39
N LEU A 253 -20.00 -18.85 28.18
CA LEU A 253 -19.49 -17.94 29.23
C LEU A 253 -20.59 -17.42 30.16
N LEU A 254 -21.82 -17.22 29.67
CA LEU A 254 -22.94 -16.76 30.49
C LEU A 254 -23.27 -17.71 31.66
N PRO A 255 -23.36 -19.05 31.45
CA PRO A 255 -23.54 -20.00 32.55
C PRO A 255 -22.39 -19.95 33.57
N ILE A 256 -21.15 -19.85 33.11
CA ILE A 256 -19.97 -19.83 33.99
C ILE A 256 -19.98 -18.57 34.86
N ALA A 257 -20.25 -17.41 34.27
CA ALA A 257 -20.35 -16.15 35.00
C ALA A 257 -21.48 -16.18 36.04
N MET A 258 -22.64 -16.75 35.69
CA MET A 258 -23.76 -16.93 36.62
C MET A 258 -23.37 -17.80 37.82
N VAL A 259 -22.65 -18.90 37.60
CA VAL A 259 -22.16 -19.77 38.68
C VAL A 259 -21.17 -19.03 39.59
N LEU A 260 -20.25 -18.25 39.02
CA LEU A 260 -19.29 -17.46 39.80
C LEU A 260 -19.95 -16.36 40.62
N VAL A 261 -20.98 -15.70 40.10
CA VAL A 261 -21.76 -14.69 40.84
C VAL A 261 -22.53 -15.35 41.98
N ILE A 262 -23.13 -16.52 41.78
CA ILE A 262 -23.84 -17.25 42.84
C ILE A 262 -22.86 -17.66 43.95
N LEU A 263 -21.67 -18.16 43.58
CA LEU A 263 -20.59 -18.48 44.52
C LEU A 263 -20.12 -17.24 45.27
N GLY A 264 -19.91 -16.12 44.57
CA GLY A 264 -19.52 -14.84 45.17
C GLY A 264 -20.56 -14.32 46.14
N LEU A 265 -21.85 -14.39 45.80
CA LEU A 265 -22.96 -14.01 46.68
C LEU A 265 -23.09 -14.95 47.88
N MET A 266 -22.86 -16.27 47.72
CA MET A 266 -22.75 -17.19 48.85
C MET A 266 -21.60 -16.80 49.79
N VAL A 267 -20.42 -16.48 49.24
CA VAL A 267 -19.28 -16.04 50.04
C VAL A 267 -19.56 -14.71 50.73
N CYS A 268 -20.16 -13.74 50.04
CA CYS A 268 -20.55 -12.46 50.62
C CYS A 268 -21.67 -12.59 51.65
N TYR A 269 -22.60 -13.55 51.49
CA TYR A 269 -23.61 -13.86 52.51
C TYR A 269 -22.98 -14.48 53.75
N LEU A 270 -21.96 -15.33 53.57
CA LEU A 270 -21.19 -15.92 54.67
C LEU A 270 -20.23 -14.92 55.34
N GLN A 271 -19.79 -13.87 54.63
CA GLN A 271 -18.86 -12.84 55.11
C GLN A 271 -19.56 -11.51 55.51
N GLY A 272 -20.88 -11.42 55.31
CA GLY A 272 -21.66 -10.18 55.37
C GLY A 272 -22.43 -9.97 56.67
N THR A 273 -21.77 -10.08 57.82
CA THR A 273 -22.05 -9.14 58.91
C THR A 273 -20.94 -8.10 58.91
N VAL A 274 -21.33 -6.83 58.81
CA VAL A 274 -20.52 -5.61 59.07
C VAL A 274 -19.81 -4.98 57.84
N HIS A 275 -20.50 -4.10 57.08
CA HIS A 275 -20.16 -2.67 56.84
C HIS A 275 -20.97 -2.04 55.68
N LYS A 276 -21.32 -0.75 55.82
CA LYS A 276 -22.00 0.12 54.83
C LYS A 276 -21.01 1.11 54.18
N PRO A 277 -21.16 1.52 52.90
CA PRO A 277 -20.41 2.66 52.35
C PRO A 277 -21.25 3.94 52.15
N LYS A 278 -20.55 5.07 52.10
CA LYS A 278 -21.04 6.44 51.82
C LYS A 278 -20.51 6.93 50.46
N GLU A 279 -21.31 7.80 49.84
CA GLU A 279 -21.23 8.39 48.49
C GLU A 279 -20.33 9.63 48.39
N LYS A 280 -19.84 9.97 47.17
CA LYS A 280 -19.58 11.38 46.74
C LYS A 280 -19.33 11.56 45.22
N GLU A 281 -19.75 12.73 44.75
CA GLU A 281 -19.94 13.26 43.37
C GLU A 281 -18.74 14.01 42.70
N SER A 282 -18.79 14.00 41.35
CA SER A 282 -18.54 15.05 40.32
C SER A 282 -17.22 15.84 40.18
N LEU A 283 -16.73 16.05 38.93
CA LEU A 283 -16.81 17.34 38.19
C LEU A 283 -16.31 17.26 36.71
N SER A 284 -16.88 18.17 35.90
CA SER A 284 -16.76 18.51 34.47
C SER A 284 -15.44 19.15 33.97
N GLN A 285 -15.19 19.17 32.65
CA GLN A 285 -14.74 20.37 31.90
C GLN A 285 -14.74 20.19 30.35
N LEU A 286 -15.30 21.17 29.62
CA LEU A 286 -15.28 21.32 28.15
C LEU A 286 -15.07 22.81 27.81
N GLY A 287 -14.05 23.15 27.02
CA GLY A 287 -13.89 24.49 26.42
C GLY A 287 -12.44 24.84 26.06
N GLY A 288 -12.10 24.91 24.76
CA GLY A 288 -10.75 25.28 24.31
C GLY A 288 -10.56 25.27 22.79
N ASP A 289 -11.29 26.09 22.04
CA ASP A 289 -11.13 26.16 20.57
C ASP A 289 -11.00 27.59 19.99
N ILE A 290 -11.10 28.67 20.79
CA ILE A 290 -11.16 30.06 20.28
C ILE A 290 -9.79 30.77 20.31
N GLU A 291 -8.84 30.39 21.17
CA GLU A 291 -7.54 31.08 21.32
C GLU A 291 -6.50 30.80 20.22
N VAL A 292 -6.78 29.91 19.26
CA VAL A 292 -5.76 29.45 18.29
C VAL A 292 -5.61 30.40 17.10
N ALA A 293 -6.64 31.16 16.70
CA ALA A 293 -6.61 31.94 15.47
C ALA A 293 -5.84 33.27 15.58
N GLU A 294 -5.91 33.97 16.72
CA GLU A 294 -5.26 35.27 16.91
C GLU A 294 -3.74 35.20 17.12
N ASN A 295 -3.21 34.03 17.56
CA ASN A 295 -1.77 33.84 17.76
C ASN A 295 -0.97 33.58 16.46
N PHE A 296 -1.63 33.26 15.33
CA PHE A 296 -0.94 33.01 14.05
C PHE A 296 -0.77 34.26 13.19
N SER A 297 -1.69 35.24 13.27
CA SER A 297 -1.60 36.48 12.49
C SER A 297 -0.46 37.40 12.95
N SER A 298 -0.03 37.31 14.21
CA SER A 298 1.05 38.13 14.77
C SER A 298 2.46 37.62 14.42
N ASN A 299 2.61 36.36 13.99
CA ASN A 299 3.92 35.70 13.82
C ASN A 299 4.27 35.30 12.37
N SER A 300 3.46 35.64 11.36
CA SER A 300 3.65 35.16 9.98
C SER A 300 3.16 36.17 8.91
N PRO A 301 3.99 37.13 8.47
CA PRO A 301 3.57 38.27 7.65
C PRO A 301 3.13 37.95 6.20
N ASN A 302 3.24 36.69 5.75
CA ASN A 302 3.02 36.31 4.34
C ASN A 302 1.76 35.44 4.08
N LEU A 303 0.97 35.10 5.11
CA LEU A 303 -0.24 34.26 4.96
C LEU A 303 -1.51 35.09 5.09
N GLN A 304 -2.43 34.94 4.13
CA GLN A 304 -3.73 35.60 4.17
C GLN A 304 -4.74 34.76 4.99
N VAL A 305 -5.49 35.41 5.87
CA VAL A 305 -6.66 34.79 6.53
C VAL A 305 -7.85 34.99 5.62
N PHE A 306 -8.41 33.90 5.09
CA PHE A 306 -9.59 33.92 4.23
C PHE A 306 -10.86 33.80 5.06
N SER A 307 -11.93 34.48 4.66
CA SER A 307 -13.25 34.23 5.24
C SER A 307 -13.86 32.95 4.67
N PHE A 308 -14.68 32.26 5.47
CA PHE A 308 -15.37 31.06 4.98
C PHE A 308 -16.32 31.39 3.83
N ALA A 309 -16.94 32.58 3.85
CA ALA A 309 -17.84 33.04 2.80
C ALA A 309 -17.11 33.19 1.45
N ASP A 310 -15.91 33.79 1.46
CA ASP A 310 -15.12 33.97 0.24
C ASP A 310 -14.70 32.63 -0.37
N ILE A 311 -14.35 31.64 0.47
CA ILE A 311 -13.98 30.30 0.02
C ILE A 311 -15.18 29.56 -0.56
N VAL A 312 -16.35 29.68 0.05
CA VAL A 312 -17.61 29.11 -0.46
C VAL A 312 -17.90 29.68 -1.86
N VAL A 313 -17.78 31.00 -2.04
CA VAL A 313 -17.96 31.62 -3.37
C VAL A 313 -16.89 31.13 -4.34
N ALA A 314 -15.62 31.16 -3.95
CA ALA A 314 -14.49 30.77 -4.79
C ALA A 314 -14.57 29.33 -5.30
N THR A 315 -15.15 28.42 -4.51
CA THR A 315 -15.25 26.97 -4.82
C THR A 315 -16.61 26.57 -5.40
N ASN A 316 -17.50 27.53 -5.67
CA ASN A 316 -18.90 27.28 -6.03
C ASN A 316 -19.60 26.34 -5.03
N ASN A 317 -19.57 26.74 -3.76
CA ASN A 317 -20.10 25.99 -2.62
C ASN A 317 -19.54 24.56 -2.49
N PHE A 318 -18.23 24.40 -2.68
CA PHE A 318 -17.55 23.10 -2.68
C PHE A 318 -18.20 22.09 -3.67
N SER A 319 -18.58 22.56 -4.86
CA SER A 319 -19.16 21.72 -5.91
C SER A 319 -18.29 20.50 -6.19
N ILE A 320 -18.94 19.35 -6.44
CA ILE A 320 -18.25 18.11 -6.78
C ILE A 320 -17.47 18.22 -8.10
N GLU A 321 -17.92 19.08 -9.02
CA GLU A 321 -17.23 19.38 -10.28
C GLU A 321 -15.87 20.05 -10.06
N ASN A 322 -15.74 20.78 -8.96
CA ASN A 322 -14.49 21.43 -8.55
C ASN A 322 -13.60 20.51 -7.72
N LYS A 323 -14.00 19.26 -7.43
CA LYS A 323 -13.19 18.35 -6.61
C LYS A 323 -11.98 17.86 -7.40
N LEU A 324 -10.79 18.16 -6.90
CA LEU A 324 -9.51 17.75 -7.49
C LEU A 324 -9.08 16.35 -7.04
N GLY A 325 -9.47 15.95 -5.84
CA GLY A 325 -9.17 14.64 -5.27
C GLY A 325 -9.58 14.56 -3.80
N GLU A 326 -9.47 13.36 -3.22
CA GLU A 326 -9.71 13.11 -1.80
C GLU A 326 -8.68 12.10 -1.29
N GLY A 327 -7.95 12.50 -0.24
CA GLY A 327 -6.99 11.63 0.45
C GLY A 327 -7.41 11.41 1.90
N GLY A 328 -6.54 10.75 2.68
CA GLY A 328 -6.78 10.49 4.12
C GLY A 328 -7.00 11.74 4.99
N PHE A 329 -6.74 12.93 4.44
CA PHE A 329 -6.83 14.23 5.12
C PHE A 329 -8.05 15.05 4.69
N GLY A 330 -8.89 14.52 3.79
CA GLY A 330 -10.10 15.15 3.30
C GLY A 330 -10.03 15.61 1.83
N PRO A 331 -11.14 16.15 1.31
CA PRO A 331 -11.26 16.56 -0.08
C PRO A 331 -10.52 17.87 -0.38
N VAL A 332 -10.00 17.96 -1.61
CA VAL A 332 -9.37 19.16 -2.17
C VAL A 332 -10.20 19.67 -3.34
N TYR A 333 -10.48 20.97 -3.36
CA TYR A 333 -11.29 21.62 -4.38
C TYR A 333 -10.51 22.68 -5.14
N LYS A 334 -10.77 22.81 -6.43
CA LYS A 334 -10.35 23.96 -7.24
C LYS A 334 -11.25 25.14 -6.90
N GLY A 335 -10.67 26.33 -6.83
CA GLY A 335 -11.42 27.56 -6.69
C GLY A 335 -10.77 28.71 -7.43
N LYS A 336 -11.48 29.83 -7.50
CA LYS A 336 -11.00 31.09 -8.07
C LYS A 336 -11.13 32.20 -7.03
N SER A 337 -10.01 32.80 -6.64
CA SER A 337 -9.99 33.89 -5.67
C SER A 337 -10.65 35.16 -6.25
N SER A 338 -10.96 36.14 -5.40
CA SER A 338 -11.52 37.44 -5.80
C SER A 338 -10.65 38.19 -6.81
N ASN A 339 -9.34 37.94 -6.81
CA ASN A 339 -8.38 38.51 -7.76
C ASN A 339 -8.18 37.63 -9.01
N ASP A 340 -9.13 36.75 -9.32
CA ASP A 340 -9.11 35.82 -10.46
C ASP A 340 -8.00 34.74 -10.43
N GLN A 341 -7.23 34.67 -9.34
CA GLN A 341 -6.18 33.67 -9.15
C GLN A 341 -6.78 32.28 -8.87
N GLU A 342 -6.36 31.27 -9.63
CA GLU A 342 -6.72 29.87 -9.36
C GLU A 342 -6.05 29.35 -8.09
N ILE A 343 -6.84 28.69 -7.24
CA ILE A 343 -6.42 28.19 -5.93
C ILE A 343 -6.86 26.73 -5.73
N ALA A 344 -6.16 26.03 -4.84
CA ALA A 344 -6.55 24.72 -4.35
C ALA A 344 -6.92 24.81 -2.86
N VAL A 345 -8.13 24.38 -2.50
CA VAL A 345 -8.69 24.46 -1.15
C VAL A 345 -8.78 23.06 -0.57
N LYS A 346 -7.89 22.74 0.38
CA LYS A 346 -7.90 21.48 1.14
C LYS A 346 -8.78 21.65 2.37
N ARG A 347 -9.85 20.85 2.47
CA ARG A 347 -10.79 20.87 3.60
C ARG A 347 -10.51 19.72 4.53
N LEU A 348 -9.98 20.02 5.71
CA LEU A 348 -9.65 19.00 6.71
C LEU A 348 -10.90 18.51 7.44
N SER A 349 -10.93 17.22 7.79
CA SER A 349 -12.06 16.60 8.48
C SER A 349 -12.34 17.22 9.86
N LYS A 350 -13.64 17.44 10.15
CA LYS A 350 -14.12 18.02 11.42
C LYS A 350 -13.95 17.11 12.62
N THR A 351 -13.96 15.80 12.42
CA THR A 351 -14.10 14.79 13.49
C THR A 351 -12.77 14.20 13.96
N SER A 352 -11.67 14.52 13.27
CA SER A 352 -10.36 13.92 13.55
C SER A 352 -9.49 14.80 14.45
N LYS A 353 -9.07 14.27 15.60
CA LYS A 353 -8.03 14.88 16.46
C LYS A 353 -6.67 14.98 15.76
N GLN A 354 -6.44 14.17 14.72
CA GLN A 354 -5.22 14.18 13.92
C GLN A 354 -5.17 15.42 13.00
N GLY A 355 -6.31 15.81 12.43
CA GLY A 355 -6.40 16.96 11.50
C GLY A 355 -6.13 18.33 12.14
N SER A 356 -6.28 18.49 13.46
CA SER A 356 -5.88 19.73 14.15
C SER A 356 -4.36 19.88 14.28
N VAL A 357 -3.64 18.78 14.52
CA VAL A 357 -2.17 18.77 14.63
C VAL A 357 -1.55 19.03 13.26
N GLU A 358 -2.07 18.38 12.23
CA GLU A 358 -1.62 18.56 10.84
C GLU A 358 -1.86 19.99 10.35
N PHE A 359 -3.06 20.54 10.59
CA PHE A 359 -3.36 21.94 10.27
C PHE A 359 -2.34 22.90 10.90
N LYS A 360 -2.07 22.72 12.20
CA LYS A 360 -1.12 23.56 12.94
C LYS A 360 0.29 23.43 12.34
N ASN A 361 0.72 22.21 12.00
CA ASN A 361 2.01 21.97 11.36
C ASN A 361 2.11 22.63 9.98
N GLU A 362 1.11 22.45 9.10
CA GLU A 362 1.13 23.01 7.75
C GLU A 362 1.15 24.54 7.77
N VAL A 363 0.34 25.17 8.61
CA VAL A 363 0.35 26.64 8.77
C VAL A 363 1.70 27.13 9.31
N THR A 364 2.22 26.50 10.37
CA THR A 364 3.47 26.95 11.02
C THR A 364 4.70 26.77 10.12
N LEU A 365 4.77 25.66 9.38
CA LEU A 365 5.90 25.34 8.50
C LEU A 365 5.84 26.14 7.21
N THR A 366 4.69 26.15 6.54
CA THR A 366 4.60 26.77 5.20
C THR A 366 4.65 28.29 5.27
N ALA A 367 4.33 28.89 6.42
CA ALA A 367 4.62 30.30 6.68
C ALA A 367 6.12 30.65 6.60
N LYS A 368 6.99 29.69 6.93
CA LYS A 368 8.44 29.88 7.08
C LYS A 368 9.23 29.34 5.87
N LEU A 369 8.58 28.58 4.99
CA LEU A 369 9.23 27.86 3.90
C LEU A 369 8.77 28.41 2.55
N GLN A 370 9.74 28.87 1.76
CA GLN A 370 9.50 29.36 0.41
C GLN A 370 10.61 28.87 -0.49
N HIS A 371 10.24 28.05 -1.47
CA HIS A 371 11.17 27.48 -2.42
C HIS A 371 10.45 27.10 -3.71
N VAL A 372 11.14 27.19 -4.85
CA VAL A 372 10.54 26.95 -6.18
C VAL A 372 10.00 25.51 -6.35
N ASN A 373 10.55 24.56 -5.60
CA ASN A 373 10.13 23.15 -5.57
C ASN A 373 9.29 22.77 -4.34
N LEU A 374 8.68 23.72 -3.64
CA LEU A 374 7.69 23.49 -2.59
C LEU A 374 6.37 24.17 -2.97
N VAL A 375 5.24 23.52 -2.70
CA VAL A 375 3.93 24.12 -2.97
C VAL A 375 3.67 25.24 -1.96
N ARG A 376 3.32 26.42 -2.48
CA ARG A 376 3.08 27.61 -1.66
C ARG A 376 1.69 27.60 -1.03
N LEU A 377 1.64 27.66 0.30
CA LEU A 377 0.41 28.00 1.03
C LEU A 377 0.16 29.51 0.89
N LEU A 378 -1.01 29.86 0.37
CA LEU A 378 -1.47 31.24 0.20
C LEU A 378 -2.13 31.76 1.49
N GLY A 379 -2.82 30.87 2.20
CA GLY A 379 -3.57 31.24 3.38
C GLY A 379 -4.34 30.10 4.01
N PHE A 380 -5.15 30.43 5.00
CA PHE A 380 -5.98 29.47 5.74
C PHE A 380 -7.30 30.09 6.21
N CYS A 381 -8.24 29.24 6.60
CA CYS A 381 -9.49 29.65 7.26
C CYS A 381 -9.80 28.71 8.44
N THR A 382 -10.13 29.31 9.59
CA THR A 382 -10.54 28.62 10.83
C THR A 382 -11.98 28.95 11.26
N GLN A 383 -12.72 29.72 10.45
CA GLN A 383 -14.08 30.15 10.78
C GLN A 383 -15.07 28.97 10.81
N ARG A 384 -16.12 29.09 11.63
CA ARG A 384 -17.21 28.09 11.75
C ARG A 384 -16.75 26.66 12.09
N LYS A 385 -15.62 26.52 12.81
CA LYS A 385 -14.96 25.23 13.12
C LYS A 385 -14.49 24.45 11.89
N GLU A 386 -14.39 25.10 10.73
CA GLU A 386 -13.79 24.54 9.53
C GLU A 386 -12.28 24.81 9.57
N LYS A 387 -11.47 23.86 9.11
CA LYS A 387 -10.02 24.01 8.96
C LYS A 387 -9.67 23.85 7.49
N LEU A 388 -9.45 24.97 6.83
CA LEU A 388 -9.22 25.04 5.38
C LEU A 388 -7.83 25.59 5.11
N LEU A 389 -7.12 24.96 4.19
CA LEU A 389 -5.80 25.39 3.72
C LEU A 389 -5.90 25.74 2.23
N ILE A 390 -5.38 26.92 1.87
CA ILE A 390 -5.48 27.46 0.52
C ILE A 390 -4.07 27.47 -0.08
N TYR A 391 -3.86 26.69 -1.14
CA TYR A 391 -2.61 26.57 -1.87
C TYR A 391 -2.71 27.19 -3.26
N GLU A 392 -1.55 27.46 -3.87
CA GLU A 392 -1.48 27.68 -5.32
C GLU A 392 -2.03 26.44 -6.07
N TYR A 393 -2.78 26.67 -7.14
CA TYR A 393 -3.30 25.58 -7.96
C TYR A 393 -2.19 24.97 -8.83
N MET A 394 -2.17 23.63 -8.89
CA MET A 394 -1.20 22.86 -9.67
C MET A 394 -1.92 22.17 -10.83
N PRO A 395 -1.84 22.72 -12.06
CA PRO A 395 -2.69 22.32 -13.18
C PRO A 395 -2.35 20.94 -13.73
N ASN A 396 -1.09 20.53 -13.65
CA ASN A 396 -0.65 19.23 -14.13
C ASN A 396 -0.80 18.13 -13.07
N LYS A 397 -1.54 18.35 -11.97
CA LYS A 397 -1.84 17.34 -10.94
C LYS A 397 -0.57 16.75 -10.30
N SER A 398 -0.71 15.59 -9.67
CA SER A 398 0.36 14.88 -8.96
C SER A 398 1.17 13.97 -9.89
N LEU A 399 2.38 13.59 -9.48
CA LEU A 399 3.29 12.76 -10.28
C LEU A 399 2.77 11.32 -10.46
N ASP A 400 2.09 10.78 -9.45
CA ASP A 400 1.48 9.45 -9.48
C ASP A 400 0.42 9.31 -10.59
N PHE A 401 -0.30 10.39 -10.90
CA PHE A 401 -1.26 10.48 -12.00
C PHE A 401 -0.65 10.14 -13.36
N TYR A 402 0.66 10.37 -13.54
CA TYR A 402 1.38 9.99 -14.76
C TYR A 402 2.16 8.69 -14.62
N LEU A 403 2.69 8.38 -13.42
CA LEU A 403 3.55 7.21 -13.24
C LEU A 403 2.77 5.89 -13.31
N PHE A 404 1.51 5.87 -12.88
CA PHE A 404 0.72 4.65 -12.74
C PHE A 404 -0.33 4.43 -13.83
N ASP A 405 -0.47 5.36 -14.77
CA ASP A 405 -1.34 5.30 -15.96
C ASP A 405 -0.48 5.06 -17.20
N LEU A 406 -0.78 4.03 -17.99
CA LEU A 406 0.05 3.56 -19.11
C LEU A 406 0.18 4.61 -20.22
N ASP A 407 -0.89 5.32 -20.54
CA ASP A 407 -0.92 6.31 -21.62
C ASP A 407 -0.24 7.62 -21.18
N ARG A 408 -0.54 8.06 -19.95
CA ARG A 408 0.04 9.31 -19.40
C ARG A 408 1.52 9.16 -19.09
N ARG A 409 2.00 7.96 -18.82
CA ARG A 409 3.42 7.68 -18.57
C ARG A 409 4.31 8.07 -19.75
N LEU A 410 3.77 7.99 -20.98
CA LEU A 410 4.47 8.38 -22.21
C LEU A 410 4.71 9.91 -22.29
N LEU A 411 3.90 10.71 -21.59
CA LEU A 411 4.09 12.17 -21.50
C LEU A 411 5.32 12.55 -20.65
N LEU A 412 5.79 11.64 -19.80
CA LEU A 412 7.01 11.75 -19.01
C LEU A 412 8.17 11.06 -19.72
N ASP A 413 8.71 11.74 -20.73
CA ASP A 413 9.99 11.36 -21.32
C ASP A 413 11.13 11.37 -20.28
N TRP A 414 12.26 10.76 -20.62
CA TRP A 414 13.39 10.65 -19.70
C TRP A 414 13.94 12.00 -19.24
N LYS A 415 13.94 13.01 -20.12
CA LYS A 415 14.42 14.36 -19.79
C LYS A 415 13.56 15.00 -18.70
N LYS A 416 12.23 14.90 -18.81
CA LYS A 416 11.29 15.38 -17.80
C LYS A 416 11.46 14.63 -16.48
N ARG A 417 11.65 13.30 -16.52
CA ARG A 417 11.90 12.50 -15.31
C ARG A 417 13.14 12.96 -14.55
N VAL A 418 14.23 13.22 -15.27
CA VAL A 418 15.48 13.74 -14.66
C VAL A 418 15.24 15.12 -14.05
N GLN A 419 14.56 16.03 -14.76
CA GLN A 419 14.20 17.35 -14.22
C GLN A 419 13.34 17.25 -12.95
N ILE A 420 12.42 16.29 -12.90
CA ILE A 420 11.59 16.01 -11.73
C ILE A 420 12.44 15.51 -10.55
N ILE A 421 13.37 14.59 -10.79
CA ILE A 421 14.30 14.08 -9.77
C ILE A 421 15.17 15.21 -9.21
N GLU A 422 15.73 16.04 -10.10
CA GLU A 422 16.57 17.19 -9.73
C GLU A 422 15.77 18.22 -8.90
N GLY A 423 14.57 18.58 -9.35
CA GLY A 423 13.72 19.55 -8.65
C GLY A 423 13.28 19.06 -7.27
N VAL A 424 12.89 17.79 -7.12
CA VAL A 424 12.53 17.27 -5.79
C VAL A 424 13.77 17.15 -4.89
N THR A 425 14.92 16.76 -5.45
CA THR A 425 16.19 16.77 -4.71
C THR A 425 16.48 18.17 -4.17
N GLN A 426 16.34 19.21 -5.00
CA GLN A 426 16.57 20.59 -4.60
C GLN A 426 15.58 21.04 -3.51
N GLY A 427 14.31 20.68 -3.61
CA GLY A 427 13.30 20.94 -2.57
C GLY A 427 13.64 20.27 -1.23
N LEU A 428 14.15 19.04 -1.25
CA LEU A 428 14.57 18.33 -0.05
C LEU A 428 15.84 18.90 0.58
N VAL A 429 16.84 19.26 -0.24
CA VAL A 429 18.05 19.95 0.25
C VAL A 429 17.66 21.24 0.95
N TYR A 430 16.73 22.00 0.37
CA TYR A 430 16.23 23.22 1.01
C TYR A 430 15.63 22.95 2.39
N LEU A 431 14.76 21.94 2.52
CA LEU A 431 14.11 21.59 3.79
C LEU A 431 15.09 21.12 4.88
N GLN A 432 16.21 20.50 4.50
CA GLN A 432 17.13 19.87 5.45
C GLN A 432 18.34 20.75 5.79
N GLU A 433 18.86 21.51 4.84
CA GLU A 433 20.14 22.22 4.98
C GLU A 433 20.00 23.74 4.98
N TYR A 434 19.24 24.27 4.02
CA TYR A 434 19.19 25.71 3.73
C TYR A 434 18.05 26.46 4.41
N SER A 435 17.06 25.78 4.98
CA SER A 435 16.09 26.40 5.87
C SER A 435 16.71 26.73 7.23
N ARG A 436 16.13 27.70 7.94
CA ARG A 436 16.56 28.07 9.31
C ARG A 436 16.41 26.93 10.32
N LEU A 437 15.51 26.00 10.03
CA LEU A 437 15.20 24.83 10.83
C LEU A 437 15.37 23.59 9.97
N THR A 438 15.83 22.49 10.54
CA THR A 438 15.90 21.21 9.82
C THR A 438 14.51 20.58 9.81
N ILE A 439 13.96 20.34 8.62
CA ILE A 439 12.59 19.86 8.45
C ILE A 439 12.59 18.50 7.77
N LEU A 440 12.02 17.51 8.46
CA LEU A 440 11.80 16.19 7.90
C LEU A 440 10.35 16.07 7.43
N HIS A 441 10.14 15.89 6.11
CA HIS A 441 8.81 15.78 5.51
C HIS A 441 7.98 14.59 6.02
N ARG A 442 8.63 13.42 6.21
CA ARG A 442 8.08 12.14 6.72
C ARG A 442 7.00 11.43 5.87
N ASP A 443 6.27 12.13 5.01
CA ASP A 443 5.31 11.51 4.07
C ASP A 443 5.60 11.85 2.60
N LEU A 444 6.86 11.71 2.18
CA LEU A 444 7.25 12.02 0.81
C LEU A 444 6.92 10.84 -0.11
N LYS A 445 6.05 11.06 -1.10
CA LYS A 445 5.57 10.05 -2.06
C LYS A 445 5.18 10.71 -3.39
N ALA A 446 4.98 9.91 -4.45
CA ALA A 446 4.64 10.43 -5.78
C ALA A 446 3.33 11.24 -5.79
N SER A 447 2.33 10.88 -5.00
CA SER A 447 1.08 11.65 -4.85
C SER A 447 1.26 13.00 -4.15
N ASN A 448 2.38 13.18 -3.41
CA ASN A 448 2.74 14.42 -2.73
C ASN A 448 3.75 15.26 -3.54
N ILE A 449 4.00 14.91 -4.81
CA ILE A 449 4.71 15.77 -5.76
C ILE A 449 3.72 16.26 -6.80
N LEU A 450 3.44 17.55 -6.77
CA LEU A 450 2.57 18.22 -7.74
C LEU A 450 3.39 18.83 -8.87
N LEU A 451 2.79 18.95 -10.05
CA LEU A 451 3.42 19.48 -11.25
C LEU A 451 2.77 20.82 -11.64
N ASP A 452 3.60 21.85 -11.83
CA ASP A 452 3.15 23.16 -12.28
C ASP A 452 2.91 23.18 -13.80
N ASN A 453 2.56 24.36 -14.35
CA ASN A 453 2.33 24.56 -15.79
C ASN A 453 3.49 24.08 -16.69
N ASP A 454 4.73 24.15 -16.18
CA ASP A 454 5.94 23.78 -16.91
C ASP A 454 6.36 22.32 -16.68
N MET A 455 5.51 21.51 -16.03
CA MET A 455 5.83 20.15 -15.57
C MET A 455 6.98 20.09 -14.55
N LYS A 456 7.25 21.19 -13.82
CA LYS A 456 8.26 21.21 -12.76
C LYS A 456 7.66 20.71 -11.45
N PRO A 457 8.44 19.94 -10.66
CA PRO A 457 7.93 19.35 -9.42
C PRO A 457 7.89 20.37 -8.27
N LYS A 458 6.82 20.29 -7.49
CA LYS A 458 6.72 20.92 -6.17
C LYS A 458 6.25 19.91 -5.12
N ILE A 459 6.97 19.84 -4.01
CA ILE A 459 6.62 18.97 -2.87
C ILE A 459 5.46 19.61 -2.11
N SER A 460 4.43 18.81 -1.82
CA SER A 460 3.24 19.20 -1.06
C SER A 460 3.05 18.33 0.19
N ASP A 461 2.10 18.72 1.04
CA ASP A 461 1.61 17.93 2.19
C ASP A 461 2.62 17.79 3.35
N LEU A 462 2.84 18.90 4.05
CA LEU A 462 3.74 19.00 5.20
C LEU A 462 3.05 18.69 6.53
N GLY A 463 1.80 18.18 6.52
CA GLY A 463 1.04 17.91 7.75
C GLY A 463 1.75 16.98 8.73
N MET A 464 2.55 16.05 8.20
CA MET A 464 3.33 15.07 8.96
C MET A 464 4.77 15.51 9.25
N ALA A 465 5.19 16.68 8.78
CA ALA A 465 6.56 17.12 8.88
C ALA A 465 6.96 17.47 10.32
N LYS A 466 8.24 17.26 10.65
CA LYS A 466 8.79 17.53 11.98
C LYS A 466 9.94 18.52 11.90
N ILE A 467 9.93 19.50 12.81
CA ILE A 467 10.95 20.54 12.97
C ILE A 467 12.02 20.04 13.95
N PHE A 468 13.27 20.30 13.62
CA PHE A 468 14.42 20.12 14.49
C PHE A 468 15.23 21.42 14.52
N GLU A 469 15.70 21.81 15.71
CA GLU A 469 16.74 22.83 15.85
C GLU A 469 18.08 22.22 15.39
N LYS A 470 18.97 23.03 14.81
CA LYS A 470 20.15 22.51 14.10
C LYS A 470 21.14 21.72 14.97
N ASP A 471 21.00 21.76 16.30
CA ASP A 471 21.92 21.15 17.27
C ASP A 471 21.35 19.93 18.05
N ASP A 472 20.12 19.47 17.75
CA ASP A 472 19.50 18.30 18.42
C ASP A 472 19.65 17.03 17.57
N HIS A 473 20.49 16.08 18.01
CA HIS A 473 20.90 14.95 17.19
C HIS A 473 20.04 13.67 17.24
N GLU A 474 19.04 13.50 18.13
CA GLU A 474 18.14 12.34 18.07
C GLU A 474 16.96 12.44 19.05
N THR A 475 15.75 11.99 18.66
CA THR A 475 14.63 11.84 19.61
C THR A 475 13.59 10.79 19.17
N ASN A 476 13.18 10.01 20.17
CA ASN A 476 12.31 8.84 20.10
C ASN A 476 10.83 9.24 19.91
N THR A 477 10.17 8.78 18.83
CA THR A 477 8.73 9.03 18.60
C THR A 477 7.88 7.84 19.00
N ARG A 478 6.90 8.04 19.89
CA ARG A 478 5.97 7.00 20.39
C ARG A 478 4.98 6.42 19.36
N ARG A 479 5.06 6.80 18.08
CA ARG A 479 4.09 6.38 17.05
C ARG A 479 4.72 6.28 15.67
N ILE A 480 4.66 5.09 15.08
CA ILE A 480 5.00 4.82 13.68
C ILE A 480 3.87 5.39 12.81
N VAL A 481 4.21 6.20 11.80
CA VAL A 481 3.23 6.83 10.90
C VAL A 481 3.85 6.97 9.51
N GLY A 482 3.17 6.43 8.51
CA GLY A 482 3.52 6.42 7.09
C GLY A 482 2.57 5.49 6.31
N THR A 483 2.35 5.72 5.02
CA THR A 483 1.48 4.87 4.18
C THR A 483 2.21 3.60 3.75
N LEU A 484 1.67 2.42 4.08
CA LEU A 484 2.18 1.11 3.67
C LEU A 484 1.56 0.73 2.30
N HIS A 485 2.34 0.78 1.22
CA HIS A 485 1.95 0.21 -0.08
C HIS A 485 2.97 -0.86 -0.50
N MET A 486 2.47 -2.03 -0.92
CA MET A 486 3.26 -3.16 -1.47
C MET A 486 2.89 -3.40 -2.93
N SER A 487 3.87 -3.73 -3.77
CA SER A 487 3.71 -4.05 -5.19
C SER A 487 4.94 -4.86 -5.64
N CYS A 488 4.76 -6.11 -6.09
CA CYS A 488 5.82 -6.80 -6.86
C CYS A 488 5.38 -7.51 -8.15
N GLY A 489 4.08 -7.50 -8.49
CA GLY A 489 3.65 -7.90 -9.84
C GLY A 489 4.09 -6.96 -10.96
N LYS A 490 4.33 -5.68 -10.67
CA LYS A 490 4.73 -4.68 -11.68
C LYS A 490 6.23 -4.68 -12.00
N MET A 491 7.00 -5.54 -11.33
CA MET A 491 8.46 -5.51 -11.35
C MET A 491 9.04 -6.30 -12.54
N GLU A 492 8.42 -7.42 -12.92
CA GLU A 492 8.85 -8.21 -14.08
C GLU A 492 8.39 -7.60 -15.41
N MET A 493 7.18 -7.04 -15.47
CA MET A 493 6.67 -6.38 -16.69
C MET A 493 7.34 -5.02 -16.92
N ALA A 494 7.71 -4.29 -15.87
CA ALA A 494 8.50 -3.07 -16.01
C ALA A 494 9.97 -3.35 -16.36
N TRP A 495 10.52 -4.53 -16.04
CA TRP A 495 11.84 -4.95 -16.53
C TRP A 495 11.82 -5.24 -18.03
N SER A 496 10.79 -5.93 -18.54
CA SER A 496 10.69 -6.28 -19.96
C SER A 496 10.30 -5.10 -20.88
N LEU A 497 9.58 -4.09 -20.35
CA LEU A 497 9.21 -2.88 -21.08
C LEU A 497 10.25 -1.75 -21.01
N TRP A 498 11.17 -1.75 -20.02
CA TRP A 498 12.22 -0.72 -19.90
C TRP A 498 13.40 -0.91 -20.84
N THR A 499 13.57 -2.09 -21.43
CA THR A 499 14.65 -2.40 -22.35
C THR A 499 14.31 -2.10 -23.82
N GLN A 500 13.04 -1.85 -24.16
CA GLN A 500 12.61 -1.63 -25.55
C GLN A 500 12.66 -0.18 -26.04
N SER A 501 13.09 0.79 -25.23
CA SER A 501 13.13 2.22 -25.62
C SER A 501 14.44 2.93 -25.24
N LEU A 502 15.58 2.27 -25.42
CA LEU A 502 16.90 2.89 -25.23
C LEU A 502 17.57 3.18 -26.57
N ASP A 503 17.10 4.22 -27.27
CA ASP A 503 17.71 4.69 -28.51
C ASP A 503 18.70 5.86 -28.32
N ASP A 504 19.16 6.15 -27.10
CA ASP A 504 20.19 7.18 -26.90
C ASP A 504 21.26 6.76 -25.88
N ALA A 505 22.49 6.56 -26.36
CA ALA A 505 23.68 6.21 -25.57
C ALA A 505 24.06 7.27 -24.50
N PHE A 506 23.53 8.49 -24.59
CA PHE A 506 23.70 9.54 -23.57
C PHE A 506 22.69 9.46 -22.41
N SER A 507 21.59 8.71 -22.59
CA SER A 507 20.52 8.52 -21.60
C SER A 507 20.87 7.43 -20.59
N SER A 508 21.56 6.37 -21.05
CA SER A 508 21.93 5.20 -20.26
C SER A 508 22.85 5.54 -19.07
N CYS A 509 23.80 6.46 -19.23
CA CYS A 509 24.72 6.83 -18.14
C CYS A 509 24.01 7.56 -16.99
N LYS A 510 23.12 8.53 -17.30
CA LYS A 510 22.31 9.22 -16.30
C LYS A 510 21.31 8.29 -15.61
N LEU A 511 20.77 7.32 -16.34
CA LEU A 511 19.89 6.30 -15.79
C LEU A 511 20.63 5.45 -14.74
N MET A 512 21.83 4.98 -15.08
CA MET A 512 22.68 4.22 -14.16
C MET A 512 23.06 5.04 -12.92
N THR A 513 23.38 6.33 -13.08
CA THR A 513 23.61 7.25 -11.95
C THR A 513 22.38 7.37 -11.07
N CYS A 514 21.19 7.58 -11.65
CA CYS A 514 19.94 7.66 -10.88
C CYS A 514 19.66 6.35 -10.12
N MET A 515 19.91 5.19 -10.74
CA MET A 515 19.78 3.88 -10.10
C MET A 515 20.75 3.73 -8.92
N GLN A 516 22.02 4.06 -9.11
CA GLN A 516 23.03 3.96 -8.06
C GLN A 516 22.72 4.88 -6.87
N VAL A 517 22.36 6.13 -7.13
CA VAL A 517 21.99 7.08 -6.08
C VAL A 517 20.70 6.63 -5.38
N ALA A 518 19.75 6.03 -6.10
CA ALA A 518 18.53 5.47 -5.50
C ALA A 518 18.87 4.37 -4.50
N LEU A 519 19.77 3.45 -4.88
CA LEU A 519 20.24 2.36 -4.02
C LEU A 519 21.00 2.88 -2.79
N LEU A 520 21.83 3.92 -2.94
CA LEU A 520 22.50 4.58 -1.82
C LEU A 520 21.50 5.23 -0.85
N CYS A 521 20.44 5.84 -1.38
CA CYS A 521 19.42 6.53 -0.59
C CYS A 521 18.59 5.60 0.30
N VAL A 522 18.45 4.34 -0.12
CA VAL A 522 17.63 3.34 0.59
C VAL A 522 18.48 2.39 1.43
N GLN A 523 19.72 2.74 1.81
CA GLN A 523 20.59 1.86 2.61
C GLN A 523 20.06 1.57 4.03
N GLU A 524 20.40 0.42 4.59
CA GLU A 524 19.88 -0.06 5.89
C GLU A 524 20.24 0.86 7.02
N ARG A 525 21.54 1.14 7.17
CA ARG A 525 22.01 2.04 8.20
C ARG A 525 21.78 3.49 7.75
N PRO A 526 21.13 4.32 8.58
CA PRO A 526 21.02 5.75 8.31
C PRO A 526 22.36 6.48 8.15
N ALA A 527 23.44 5.95 8.72
CA ALA A 527 24.79 6.52 8.57
C ALA A 527 25.44 6.23 7.21
N ASP A 528 25.02 5.16 6.51
CA ASP A 528 25.53 4.84 5.17
C ASP A 528 24.81 5.62 4.07
N ARG A 529 23.68 6.23 4.41
CA ARG A 529 22.79 6.97 3.53
C ARG A 529 23.38 8.37 3.24
N PRO A 530 23.52 8.78 1.97
CA PRO A 530 24.07 10.09 1.64
C PRO A 530 23.14 11.23 2.07
N SER A 531 23.71 12.35 2.54
CA SER A 531 22.92 13.57 2.76
C SER A 531 22.24 14.01 1.45
N MET A 532 21.14 14.77 1.53
CA MET A 532 20.52 15.28 0.30
C MET A 532 21.45 16.22 -0.48
N LEU A 533 22.41 16.86 0.19
CA LEU A 533 23.45 17.67 -0.44
C LEU A 533 24.40 16.81 -1.30
N GLU A 534 24.83 15.66 -0.77
CA GLU A 534 25.62 14.67 -1.50
C GLU A 534 24.82 14.07 -2.67
N VAL A 535 23.55 13.74 -2.48
CA VAL A 535 22.65 13.29 -3.55
C VAL A 535 22.55 14.33 -4.67
N SER A 536 22.40 15.61 -4.33
CA SER A 536 22.38 16.71 -5.31
C SER A 536 23.69 16.82 -6.07
N SER A 537 24.84 16.64 -5.38
CA SER A 537 26.16 16.64 -6.01
C SER A 537 26.35 15.45 -6.97
N MET A 538 25.96 14.24 -6.55
CA MET A 538 26.05 13.01 -7.38
C MET A 538 25.18 13.08 -8.63
N LEU A 539 24.01 13.73 -8.56
CA LEU A 539 23.14 13.92 -9.72
C LEU A 539 23.66 14.96 -10.72
N LYS A 540 24.39 15.99 -10.25
CA LYS A 540 24.91 17.08 -11.09
C LYS A 540 26.27 16.76 -11.73
N ASN A 541 27.15 16.04 -11.02
CA ASN A 541 28.51 15.80 -11.48
C ASN A 541 28.70 14.43 -12.11
N LYS A 542 29.06 14.41 -13.41
CA LYS A 542 29.29 13.18 -14.20
C LYS A 542 30.56 12.39 -13.83
N THR A 543 31.48 13.00 -13.08
CA THR A 543 32.83 12.47 -12.80
C THR A 543 33.05 12.06 -11.35
N VAL A 544 32.05 12.20 -10.48
CA VAL A 544 32.17 11.76 -9.09
C VAL A 544 32.11 10.24 -9.07
N ALA A 545 33.13 9.59 -8.53
CA ALA A 545 33.10 8.15 -8.28
C ALA A 545 31.98 7.85 -7.28
N ILE A 546 30.88 7.28 -7.76
CA ILE A 546 29.75 6.89 -6.91
C ILE A 546 30.15 5.59 -6.21
N ALA A 547 30.20 5.63 -4.88
CA ALA A 547 30.48 4.45 -4.07
C ALA A 547 29.46 3.34 -4.36
N MET A 548 29.91 2.08 -4.39
CA MET A 548 28.97 0.97 -4.48
C MET A 548 28.08 0.94 -3.22
N PRO A 549 26.75 0.82 -3.37
CA PRO A 549 25.86 0.74 -2.23
C PRO A 549 26.19 -0.52 -1.42
N LYS A 550 26.29 -0.37 -0.09
CA LYS A 550 26.61 -1.48 0.80
C LYS A 550 25.42 -2.44 0.90
N ARG A 551 24.37 -2.02 1.62
CA ARG A 551 23.16 -2.82 1.86
C ARG A 551 21.92 -1.95 1.88
N PRO A 552 20.89 -2.22 1.06
CA PRO A 552 19.60 -1.54 1.18
C PRO A 552 18.92 -1.87 2.51
N ALA A 553 18.05 -1.00 3.02
CA ALA A 553 17.24 -1.10 4.25
C ALA A 553 16.22 -2.22 4.27
N PHE A 554 16.26 -3.02 3.21
CA PHE A 554 15.43 -4.18 2.99
C PHE A 554 16.30 -5.43 2.73
N SER A 555 17.62 -5.37 3.01
CA SER A 555 18.57 -6.48 2.96
C SER A 555 18.55 -7.29 4.27
N ILE A 556 18.55 -8.62 4.18
CA ILE A 556 18.31 -9.52 5.32
C ILE A 556 19.62 -10.21 5.78
N LYS A 557 20.75 -9.52 5.75
CA LYS A 557 22.01 -9.97 6.37
C LYS A 557 22.67 -8.78 7.07
N ARG A 558 23.16 -8.95 8.31
CA ARG A 558 24.17 -8.07 8.94
C ARG A 558 25.56 -8.68 8.75
N ASP A 559 26.57 -7.84 8.50
CA ASP A 559 27.99 -8.25 8.45
C ASP A 559 28.60 -8.15 9.84
N GLU A 560 29.50 -9.08 10.11
CA GLU A 560 30.30 -9.24 11.32
C GLU A 560 31.51 -8.27 11.37
N ASP A 561 31.64 -7.36 10.39
CA ASP A 561 32.88 -6.59 10.16
C ASP A 561 33.09 -5.36 11.07
N ASP A 562 32.10 -4.92 11.86
CA ASP A 562 32.31 -3.83 12.82
C ASP A 562 33.01 -4.27 14.11
N ARG A 563 33.36 -5.56 14.27
CA ARG A 563 34.12 -6.03 15.45
C ARG A 563 35.64 -5.93 15.32
N ASN A 564 36.19 -5.62 14.15
CA ASN A 564 37.65 -5.66 13.94
C ASN A 564 38.33 -4.29 13.73
N ASN A 565 37.63 -3.16 13.76
CA ASN A 565 38.26 -1.84 13.60
C ASN A 565 38.17 -0.90 14.81
N SER A 566 37.87 -1.42 16.00
CA SER A 566 38.05 -0.70 17.28
C SER A 566 39.08 -1.34 18.19
N ALA A 567 40.03 -2.10 17.62
CA ALA A 567 41.18 -2.64 18.33
C ALA A 567 42.43 -2.55 17.44
N LEU A 568 42.92 -1.33 17.23
CA LEU A 568 44.33 -0.94 17.22
C LEU A 568 44.47 0.59 17.17
#